data_AF-S0FVY4-F1
#
_entry.id   AF-S0FVY4-F1
#
_cell.length_a   1.000
_cell.length_b   1.000
_cell.length_c   1.000
_cell.angle_alpha   90.00
_cell.angle_beta   90.00
_cell.angle_gamma   90.00
#
_symmetry.space_group_name_H-M   'P 1'
#
loop_
_entity.id
_entity.type
_entity.pdbx_description
1 polymer ?
#
loop_
_entity_poly.entity_id
_entity_poly.type
_entity_poly.pdbx_seq_one_letter_code
_entity_poly.pdbx_strand_id
1 'polypeptide(L)'
;MADFAFYSIDIEPTVDPQSADPAPATLVVFDQPPIFGEYEEPGGNRVRGSVHPTLGGVQVQDFGTYVTDGRIRISEPDALEAATVAAIQALHESAGTQYYFTDGFSVWKVQFSRPNGFLAFKNIFWAQHAKLIYSYEINLVVMDKEV
;
A
#
# COMPACT_ATOMS: atom_id res chain seq x y z
N MET A 1 7.31 -14.01 14.53
CA MET A 1 5.88 -13.64 14.63
C MET A 1 5.58 -12.93 13.33
N ALA A 2 4.41 -13.18 12.73
CA ALA A 2 4.13 -12.60 11.43
C ALA A 2 3.89 -11.08 11.61
N ASP A 3 4.78 -10.28 11.05
CA ASP A 3 4.82 -8.83 11.27
C ASP A 3 4.43 -8.11 9.99
N PHE A 4 3.84 -6.92 10.13
CA PHE A 4 3.54 -6.06 9.00
C PHE A 4 4.84 -5.65 8.30
N ALA A 5 4.95 -5.93 7.01
CA ALA A 5 6.18 -5.69 6.29
C ALA A 5 5.97 -5.40 4.80
N PHE A 6 6.87 -4.58 4.26
CA PHE A 6 7.13 -4.50 2.81
C PHE A 6 8.39 -5.28 2.48
N TYR A 7 8.36 -6.05 1.39
CA TYR A 7 9.57 -6.69 0.87
C TYR A 7 9.57 -6.77 -0.66
N SER A 8 10.75 -7.02 -1.22
CA SER A 8 10.96 -7.07 -2.66
C SER A 8 10.29 -8.30 -3.31
N ILE A 9 9.95 -8.16 -4.60
CA ILE A 9 9.24 -9.19 -5.39
C ILE A 9 10.17 -10.20 -6.08
N ASP A 10 11.44 -10.22 -5.69
CA ASP A 10 12.47 -11.13 -6.20
C ASP A 10 12.47 -12.50 -5.50
N ILE A 11 11.62 -12.66 -4.48
CA ILE A 11 11.41 -13.89 -3.73
C ILE A 11 9.95 -14.33 -3.82
N GLU A 12 9.67 -15.58 -3.47
CA GLU A 12 8.29 -16.08 -3.39
C GLU A 12 7.51 -15.35 -2.28
N PRO A 13 6.21 -15.06 -2.49
CA PRO A 13 5.38 -14.38 -1.50
C PRO A 13 5.24 -15.23 -0.22
N THR A 14 5.46 -14.61 0.92
CA THR A 14 5.42 -15.22 2.26
C THR A 14 4.88 -14.26 3.31
N VAL A 15 4.23 -14.83 4.34
CA VAL A 15 3.78 -14.09 5.54
C VAL A 15 4.89 -13.90 6.58
N ASP A 16 6.05 -14.52 6.37
CA ASP A 16 7.24 -14.39 7.22
C ASP A 16 8.49 -14.07 6.38
N PRO A 17 8.60 -12.85 5.84
CA PRO A 17 9.73 -12.45 4.99
C PRO A 17 11.05 -12.33 5.77
N GLN A 18 11.01 -12.23 7.11
CA GLN A 18 12.22 -12.20 7.94
C GLN A 18 12.96 -13.55 7.95
N SER A 19 12.21 -14.64 7.77
CA SER A 19 12.74 -16.01 7.75
C SER A 19 12.84 -16.60 6.32
N ALA A 20 12.64 -15.79 5.28
CA ALA A 20 12.64 -16.24 3.89
C ALA A 20 14.04 -16.67 3.40
N ASP A 21 14.09 -17.72 2.58
CA ASP A 21 15.29 -18.19 1.88
C ASP A 21 14.97 -18.42 0.39
N PRO A 22 15.54 -17.62 -0.54
CA PRO A 22 16.50 -16.55 -0.30
C PRO A 22 15.91 -15.35 0.45
N ALA A 23 16.77 -14.60 1.15
CA ALA A 23 16.36 -13.37 1.82
C ALA A 23 16.00 -12.29 0.78
N PRO A 24 14.96 -11.46 1.02
CA PRO A 24 14.57 -10.41 0.08
C PRO A 24 15.64 -9.31 0.00
N ALA A 25 15.88 -8.78 -1.20
CA ALA A 25 16.79 -7.65 -1.40
C ALA A 25 16.38 -6.40 -0.61
N THR A 26 15.07 -6.21 -0.39
CA THR A 26 14.52 -5.14 0.44
C THR A 26 13.54 -5.72 1.44
N LEU A 27 13.67 -5.31 2.70
CA LEU A 27 12.72 -5.65 3.77
C LEU A 27 12.56 -4.46 4.71
N VAL A 28 11.31 -4.05 4.92
CA VAL A 28 10.93 -3.01 5.87
C VAL A 28 9.82 -3.56 6.73
N VAL A 29 10.16 -3.85 8.00
CA VAL A 29 9.21 -4.32 9.01
C VAL A 29 8.71 -3.11 9.79
N PHE A 30 7.41 -3.08 10.07
CA PHE A 30 6.81 -2.00 10.85
C PHE A 30 7.20 -2.13 12.32
N ASP A 31 7.38 -0.99 12.99
CA ASP A 31 7.73 -0.96 14.43
C ASP A 31 6.63 -1.57 15.30
N GLN A 32 5.38 -1.48 14.82
CA GLN A 32 4.22 -2.11 15.41
C GLN A 32 3.20 -2.47 14.31
N PRO A 33 2.39 -3.52 14.50
CA PRO A 33 1.25 -3.76 13.62
C PRO A 33 0.25 -2.60 13.73
N PRO A 34 -0.33 -2.14 12.62
CA PRO A 34 -1.37 -1.14 12.67
C PRO A 34 -2.62 -1.68 13.39
N ILE A 35 -3.08 -0.89 14.34
CA ILE A 35 -4.35 -0.94 15.06
C ILE A 35 -5.49 -0.35 14.19
N PHE A 36 -5.19 0.59 13.28
CA PHE A 36 -6.18 1.21 12.39
C PHE A 36 -5.80 1.07 10.90
N GLY A 37 -6.60 0.33 10.14
CA GLY A 37 -6.48 0.18 8.70
C GLY A 37 -7.77 -0.26 8.05
N GLU A 38 -7.98 0.16 6.80
CA GLU A 38 -9.13 -0.20 5.98
C GLU A 38 -8.63 -0.93 4.72
N TYR A 39 -9.18 -2.12 4.50
CA TYR A 39 -9.06 -2.84 3.24
C TYR A 39 -10.27 -2.48 2.38
N GLU A 40 -10.06 -1.73 1.29
CA GLU A 40 -11.09 -1.55 0.27
C GLU A 40 -11.03 -2.76 -0.67
N GLU A 41 -11.90 -3.73 -0.41
CA GLU A 41 -12.09 -4.87 -1.32
C GLU A 41 -12.44 -4.37 -2.72
N PRO A 42 -12.00 -5.07 -3.79
CA PRO A 42 -12.40 -4.72 -5.14
C PRO A 42 -13.93 -4.84 -5.26
N GLY A 43 -14.59 -3.69 -5.19
CA GLY A 43 -16.02 -3.55 -5.43
C GLY A 43 -16.32 -4.01 -6.85
N GLY A 44 -16.83 -5.23 -6.97
CA GLY A 44 -17.27 -5.83 -8.23
C GLY A 44 -18.45 -5.06 -8.79
N ASN A 45 -18.18 -4.01 -9.57
CA ASN A 45 -19.12 -3.47 -10.53
C ASN A 45 -18.41 -3.31 -11.87
N ARG A 46 -18.66 -4.25 -12.78
CA ARG A 46 -18.43 -4.07 -14.22
C ARG A 46 -19.37 -2.97 -14.71
N VAL A 47 -18.98 -1.70 -14.58
CA VAL A 47 -19.77 -0.61 -15.15
C VAL A 47 -19.44 -0.53 -16.64
N ARG A 48 -20.43 -0.87 -17.48
CA ARG A 48 -20.37 -0.75 -18.94
C ARG A 48 -20.55 0.73 -19.32
N GLY A 49 -19.77 1.20 -20.29
CA GLY A 49 -19.61 2.60 -20.70
C GLY A 49 -20.88 3.48 -20.68
N SER A 50 -20.67 4.77 -20.45
CA SER A 50 -21.75 5.77 -20.41
C SER A 50 -22.25 6.10 -21.82
N VAL A 51 -23.55 5.90 -22.07
CA VAL A 51 -24.20 6.28 -23.32
C VAL A 51 -24.58 7.77 -23.26
N HIS A 52 -23.96 8.58 -24.11
CA HIS A 52 -24.35 9.99 -24.29
C HIS A 52 -25.14 10.13 -25.60
N PRO A 53 -26.46 10.39 -25.56
CA PRO A 53 -27.23 10.60 -26.77
C PRO A 53 -26.85 11.96 -27.39
N THR A 54 -26.30 11.92 -28.62
CA THR A 54 -26.07 13.12 -29.43
C THR A 54 -26.96 13.11 -30.67
N LEU A 55 -27.20 14.30 -31.24
CA LEU A 55 -28.21 14.57 -32.28
C LEU A 55 -27.96 13.88 -33.66
N GLY A 56 -26.99 12.97 -33.76
CA GLY A 56 -26.56 12.32 -35.01
C GLY A 56 -26.36 10.80 -34.93
N GLY A 57 -26.78 10.16 -33.84
CA GLY A 57 -26.63 8.71 -33.64
C GLY A 57 -25.89 8.37 -32.34
N VAL A 58 -26.04 7.12 -31.89
CA VAL A 58 -25.42 6.62 -30.66
C VAL A 58 -23.94 6.33 -30.95
N GLN A 59 -23.02 7.17 -30.45
CA GLN A 59 -21.64 6.74 -30.28
C GLN A 59 -21.53 5.95 -28.98
N VAL A 60 -21.26 4.64 -29.10
CA VAL A 60 -20.85 3.82 -27.97
C VAL A 60 -19.34 4.00 -27.81
N GLN A 61 -18.94 4.81 -26.84
CA GLN A 61 -17.53 4.93 -26.46
C GLN A 61 -17.21 3.82 -25.45
N ASP A 62 -16.50 2.79 -25.90
CA ASP A 62 -16.00 1.72 -25.05
C ASP A 62 -14.67 2.17 -24.43
N PHE A 63 -14.62 2.25 -23.09
CA PHE A 63 -13.42 2.63 -22.35
C PHE A 63 -12.59 1.42 -21.88
N GLY A 64 -12.92 0.20 -22.33
CA GLY A 64 -12.31 -1.01 -21.80
C GLY A 64 -12.82 -1.34 -20.40
N THR A 65 -12.47 -2.53 -19.94
CA THR A 65 -12.87 -3.00 -18.60
C THR A 65 -11.93 -2.38 -17.58
N TYR A 66 -12.43 -1.49 -16.73
CA TYR A 66 -11.69 -1.14 -15.51
C TYR A 66 -11.80 -2.34 -14.57
N VAL A 67 -10.66 -2.99 -14.28
CA VAL A 67 -10.55 -3.79 -13.06
C VAL A 67 -10.55 -2.78 -11.93
N THR A 68 -11.53 -2.84 -11.04
CA THR A 68 -11.52 -2.01 -9.84
C THR A 68 -10.31 -2.43 -9.01
N ASP A 69 -9.24 -1.64 -9.04
CA ASP A 69 -8.01 -1.91 -8.28
C ASP A 69 -8.34 -1.88 -6.79
N GLY A 70 -8.12 -3.00 -6.09
CA GLY A 70 -8.23 -3.04 -4.63
C GLY A 70 -7.28 -2.01 -4.01
N ARG A 71 -7.68 -1.39 -2.90
CA ARG A 71 -6.84 -0.43 -2.19
C ARG A 71 -6.63 -0.85 -0.76
N ILE A 72 -5.40 -0.67 -0.28
CA ILE A 72 -5.07 -0.83 1.14
C ILE A 72 -4.74 0.56 1.65
N ARG A 73 -5.50 1.00 2.66
CA ARG A 73 -5.28 2.27 3.34
C ARG A 73 -4.99 2.02 4.81
N ILE A 74 -3.82 2.45 5.25
CA ILE A 74 -3.38 2.30 6.64
C ILE A 74 -3.05 3.68 7.15
N SER A 75 -3.60 4.07 8.29
CA SER A 75 -3.31 5.38 8.86
C SER A 75 -3.31 5.31 10.37
N GLU A 76 -2.22 5.77 10.98
CA GLU A 76 -2.07 5.73 12.42
C GLU A 76 -1.49 7.01 13.00
N PRO A 77 -1.97 7.43 14.17
CA PRO A 77 -1.29 8.42 14.98
C PRO A 77 -0.14 7.79 15.76
N ASP A 78 1.00 8.49 15.83
CA ASP A 78 2.08 8.25 16.80
C ASP A 78 2.67 6.83 16.81
N ALA A 79 2.87 6.25 15.63
CA ALA A 79 3.09 4.81 15.48
C ALA A 79 4.48 4.40 14.97
N LEU A 80 5.13 5.23 14.14
CA LEU A 80 6.40 4.87 13.51
C LEU A 80 7.58 5.67 14.05
N GLU A 81 8.72 5.01 14.15
CA GLU A 81 10.02 5.62 14.42
C GLU A 81 10.63 6.20 13.14
N ALA A 82 11.60 7.10 13.34
CA ALA A 82 12.25 7.82 12.24
C ALA A 82 12.92 6.90 11.20
N ALA A 83 13.49 5.77 11.64
CA ALA A 83 14.17 4.82 10.74
C ALA A 83 13.18 4.14 9.78
N THR A 84 12.05 3.67 10.32
CA THR A 84 11.01 2.99 9.55
C THR A 84 10.32 3.94 8.59
N VAL A 85 10.05 5.19 9.01
CA VAL A 85 9.55 6.25 8.10
C VAL A 85 10.53 6.50 6.96
N ALA A 86 11.83 6.63 7.23
CA ALA A 86 12.83 6.86 6.19
C ALA A 86 12.90 5.68 5.20
N ALA A 87 12.78 4.45 5.69
CA ALA A 87 12.77 3.26 4.84
C ALA A 87 11.53 3.22 3.94
N ILE A 88 10.33 3.42 4.49
CA ILE A 88 9.08 3.47 3.71
C ILE A 88 9.10 4.65 2.72
N GLN A 89 9.64 5.80 3.12
CA GLN A 89 9.82 6.94 2.23
C GLN A 89 10.71 6.58 1.03
N ALA A 90 11.83 5.87 1.25
CA ALA A 90 12.71 5.42 0.16
C ALA A 90 12.01 4.44 -0.79
N LEU A 91 11.19 3.53 -0.26
CA LEU A 91 10.34 2.65 -1.08
C LEU A 91 9.34 3.46 -1.92
N HIS A 92 8.69 4.43 -1.28
CA HIS A 92 7.74 5.33 -1.90
C HIS A 92 8.40 6.26 -2.91
N GLU A 93 9.67 6.64 -2.80
CA GLU A 93 10.36 7.47 -3.80
C GLU A 93 10.72 6.70 -5.07
N SER A 94 10.85 5.37 -4.97
CA SER A 94 11.16 4.47 -6.09
C SER A 94 9.93 4.26 -6.98
N ALA A 95 9.65 5.24 -7.84
CA ALA A 95 8.45 5.30 -8.67
C ALA A 95 8.26 4.06 -9.57
N GLY A 96 7.03 3.52 -9.57
CA GLY A 96 6.66 2.36 -10.39
C GLY A 96 7.13 1.01 -9.85
N THR A 97 7.83 0.99 -8.71
CA THR A 97 8.31 -0.25 -8.09
C THR A 97 7.16 -0.96 -7.38
N GLN A 98 7.10 -2.27 -7.57
CA GLN A 98 6.15 -3.15 -6.92
C GLN A 98 6.83 -3.84 -5.74
N TYR A 99 6.08 -4.02 -4.67
CA TYR A 99 6.53 -4.69 -3.46
C TYR A 99 5.49 -5.72 -3.05
N TYR A 100 5.92 -6.73 -2.31
CA TYR A 100 5.00 -7.50 -1.51
C TYR A 100 4.74 -6.76 -0.20
N PHE A 101 3.48 -6.71 0.19
CA PHE A 101 3.02 -6.24 1.49
C PHE A 101 2.35 -7.40 2.20
N THR A 102 2.72 -7.62 3.45
CA THR A 102 2.06 -8.62 4.31
C THR A 102 1.58 -7.98 5.60
N ASP A 103 0.42 -8.42 6.07
CA ASP A 103 -0.12 -8.14 7.41
C ASP A 103 0.16 -9.27 8.41
N GLY A 104 0.97 -10.25 7.99
CA GLY A 104 1.26 -11.48 8.72
C GLY A 104 0.25 -12.62 8.52
N PHE A 105 -0.83 -12.40 7.77
CA PHE A 105 -1.82 -13.43 7.44
C PHE A 105 -2.03 -13.58 5.94
N SER A 106 -2.05 -12.47 5.22
CA SER A 106 -2.20 -12.39 3.77
C SER A 106 -0.97 -11.71 3.16
N VAL A 107 -0.79 -11.93 1.86
CA VAL A 107 0.26 -11.28 1.08
C VAL A 107 -0.35 -10.68 -0.17
N TRP A 108 -0.05 -9.40 -0.39
CA TRP A 108 -0.49 -8.67 -1.57
C TRP A 108 0.71 -8.16 -2.34
N LYS A 109 0.62 -8.26 -3.66
CA LYS A 109 1.49 -7.51 -4.55
C LYS A 109 0.93 -6.11 -4.68
N VAL A 110 1.69 -5.10 -4.25
CA VAL A 110 1.23 -3.73 -4.13
C VAL A 110 2.16 -2.74 -4.79
N GLN A 111 1.62 -1.56 -5.08
CA GLN A 111 2.35 -0.39 -5.49
C GLN A 111 1.84 0.82 -4.71
N PHE A 112 2.73 1.73 -4.32
CA PHE A 112 2.31 2.99 -3.70
C PHE A 112 1.44 3.82 -4.66
N SER A 113 0.31 4.32 -4.16
CA SER A 113 -0.59 5.16 -4.94
C SER A 113 0.08 6.51 -5.29
N ARG A 114 -0.35 7.12 -6.40
CA ARG A 114 0.15 8.43 -6.84
C ARG A 114 -1.01 9.33 -7.24
N PRO A 115 -1.05 10.58 -6.77
CA PRO A 115 -0.23 11.16 -5.69
C PRO A 115 -0.60 10.60 -4.30
N ASN A 116 0.23 10.87 -3.28
CA ASN A 116 -0.03 10.61 -1.85
C ASN A 116 -0.03 9.14 -1.37
N GLY A 117 0.84 8.30 -1.95
CA GLY A 117 1.02 6.91 -1.53
C GLY A 117 1.60 6.75 -0.13
N PHE A 118 2.40 7.70 0.34
CA PHE A 118 2.91 7.74 1.69
C PHE A 118 2.99 9.19 2.20
N LEU A 119 2.43 9.42 3.38
CA LEU A 119 2.52 10.66 4.12
C LEU A 119 2.97 10.34 5.55
N ALA A 120 3.95 11.07 6.06
CA ALA A 120 4.39 10.95 7.44
C ALA A 120 4.46 12.34 8.08
N PHE A 121 3.89 12.45 9.27
CA PHE A 121 3.78 13.68 10.04
C PHE A 121 4.47 13.50 11.38
N LYS A 122 5.46 14.34 11.64
CA LYS A 122 6.15 14.32 12.93
C LYS A 122 5.23 14.82 14.03
N ASN A 123 5.08 14.05 15.11
CA ASN A 123 4.31 14.52 16.25
C ASN A 123 5.10 15.56 17.05
N ILE A 124 4.53 16.75 17.20
CA ILE A 124 5.16 17.89 17.88
C ILE A 124 5.27 17.65 19.39
N PHE A 125 4.26 17.04 20.01
CA PHE A 125 4.25 16.72 21.43
C PHE A 125 5.40 15.77 21.78
N TRP A 126 5.58 14.69 21.02
CA TRP A 126 6.70 13.76 21.22
C TRP A 126 8.05 14.38 20.91
N ALA A 127 8.12 15.24 19.89
CA ALA A 127 9.34 15.95 19.53
C ALA A 127 9.84 16.89 20.65
N GLN A 128 8.93 17.52 21.40
CA GLN A 128 9.29 18.34 22.58
C GLN A 128 9.94 17.52 23.69
N HIS A 129 9.64 16.22 23.77
CA HIS A 129 10.24 15.27 24.70
C HIS A 129 11.43 14.51 24.10
N ALA A 130 12.05 15.04 23.03
CA ALA A 130 13.17 14.44 22.32
C ALA A 130 12.91 13.03 21.75
N LYS A 131 11.64 12.68 21.50
CA LYS A 131 11.24 11.45 20.82
C LYS A 131 10.80 11.75 19.39
N LEU A 132 11.31 10.99 18.43
CA LEU A 132 10.96 11.13 17.02
C LEU A 132 9.92 10.07 16.64
N ILE A 133 8.67 10.38 16.94
CA ILE A 133 7.52 9.53 16.64
C ILE A 133 6.69 10.21 15.56
N TYR A 134 6.22 9.42 14.59
CA TYR A 134 5.50 9.86 13.42
C TYR A 134 4.12 9.23 13.35
N SER A 135 3.13 10.06 13.03
CA SER A 135 1.86 9.62 12.47
C SER A 135 2.04 9.40 10.98
N TYR A 136 1.33 8.45 10.40
CA TYR A 136 1.47 8.14 8.98
C TYR A 136 0.16 7.81 8.29
N GLU A 137 0.15 7.94 6.98
CA GLU A 137 -0.88 7.45 6.08
C GLU A 137 -0.20 6.76 4.89
N ILE A 138 -0.56 5.50 4.64
CA ILE A 138 -0.11 4.70 3.51
C ILE A 138 -1.31 4.37 2.65
N ASN A 139 -1.20 4.66 1.37
CA ASN A 139 -2.19 4.34 0.36
C ASN A 139 -1.54 3.45 -0.70
N LEU A 140 -2.00 2.21 -0.80
CA LEU A 140 -1.48 1.21 -1.72
C LEU A 140 -2.55 0.84 -2.74
N VAL A 141 -2.08 0.61 -3.97
CA VAL A 141 -2.84 -0.04 -5.04
C VAL A 141 -2.47 -1.51 -5.03
N VAL A 142 -3.47 -2.38 -4.90
CA VAL A 142 -3.29 -3.83 -4.93
C VAL A 142 -3.29 -4.29 -6.39
N MET A 143 -2.18 -4.89 -6.79
CA MET A 143 -2.01 -5.47 -8.13
C MET A 143 -2.51 -6.91 -8.16
N ASP A 144 -2.19 -7.68 -7.11
CA ASP A 144 -2.65 -9.06 -6.96
C ASP A 144 -2.66 -9.49 -5.48
N LYS A 145 -3.45 -10.52 -5.16
CA LYS A 145 -3.42 -11.20 -3.86
C LYS A 145 -2.79 -12.58 -4.04
N GLU A 146 -1.69 -12.82 -3.34
CA GLU A 146 -0.88 -14.05 -3.47
C GLU A 146 -1.25 -15.11 -2.42
N VAL A 147 -1.51 -14.67 -1.19
CA VAL A 147 -1.84 -15.52 -0.02
C VAL A 147 -3.03 -14.92 0.72
#